data_AF-V9HE69-F1
#
_entry.id   AF-V9HE69-F1
#
_cell.length_a   1.000
_cell.length_b   1.000
_cell.length_c   1.000
_cell.angle_alpha   90.00
_cell.angle_beta   90.00
_cell.angle_gamma   90.00
#
_symmetry.space_group_name_H-M   'P 1'
#
loop_
_entity.id
_entity.type
_entity.pdbx_description
1 polymer ?
#
loop_
_entity_poly.entity_id
_entity_poly.type
_entity_poly.pdbx_seq_one_letter_code
_entity_poly.pdbx_strand_id
1 'polypeptide(L)'
;MVRMTASELYEIMDMVHHVLQQRQLARKSELNAEQVADEILARVRQEPLDKNKIYKAIQRLIEDKKITVHPIDGKLTVYIPRSMR
;
A
#
# COMPACT_ATOMS: atom_id res chain seq x y z
N MET A 1 12.13 19.43 -1.76
CA MET A 1 11.78 18.22 -0.98
C MET A 1 10.33 18.35 -0.55
N VAL A 2 9.40 17.59 -1.15
CA VAL A 2 7.97 17.65 -0.78
C VAL A 2 7.83 17.11 0.65
N ARG A 3 7.49 17.96 1.62
CA ARG A 3 7.13 17.53 2.99
C ARG A 3 5.75 16.88 2.91
N MET A 4 5.65 15.63 3.36
CA MET A 4 4.37 14.97 3.61
C MET A 4 3.85 15.40 4.98
N THR A 5 2.55 15.68 5.08
CA THR A 5 1.88 15.84 6.36
C THR A 5 1.58 14.46 6.96
N ALA A 6 1.46 14.39 8.28
CA ALA A 6 1.11 13.13 8.95
C ALA A 6 -0.26 12.61 8.48
N SER A 7 -1.23 13.49 8.23
CA SER A 7 -2.56 13.14 7.74
C SER A 7 -2.52 12.40 6.41
N GLU A 8 -1.76 12.89 5.42
CA GLU A 8 -1.62 12.23 4.13
C GLU A 8 -1.01 10.82 4.25
N LEU A 9 -0.07 10.61 5.17
CA LEU A 9 0.51 9.29 5.41
C LEU A 9 -0.54 8.32 5.97
N TYR A 10 -1.35 8.77 6.93
CA TYR A 10 -2.41 7.96 7.54
C TYR A 10 -3.51 7.62 6.52
N GLU A 11 -3.92 8.57 5.68
CA GLU A 11 -4.89 8.32 4.61
C GLU A 11 -4.36 7.30 3.60
N ILE A 12 -3.10 7.41 3.16
CA ILE A 12 -2.50 6.43 2.26
C ILE A 12 -2.40 5.06 2.94
N MET A 13 -2.03 5.00 4.22
CA MET A 13 -1.98 3.75 4.97
C MET A 13 -3.35 3.07 5.04
N ASP A 14 -4.40 3.82 5.34
CA ASP A 14 -5.76 3.31 5.40
C ASP A 14 -6.22 2.79 4.03
N MET A 15 -5.91 3.52 2.95
CA MET A 15 -6.18 3.09 1.58
C MET A 15 -5.42 1.81 1.18
N VAL A 16 -4.12 1.70 1.54
CA VAL A 16 -3.32 0.48 1.33
C VAL A 16 -3.96 -0.69 2.06
N HIS A 17 -4.32 -0.51 3.33
CA HIS A 17 -4.99 -1.54 4.12
C HIS A 17 -6.31 -1.95 3.48
N HIS A 18 -7.13 -0.99 3.06
CA HIS A 18 -8.44 -1.27 2.43
C HIS A 18 -8.31 -2.06 1.13
N VAL A 19 -7.35 -1.69 0.26
CA VAL A 19 -7.06 -2.41 -0.99
C VAL A 19 -6.62 -3.84 -0.72
N LEU A 20 -5.65 -4.02 0.18
CA LEU A 20 -5.14 -5.34 0.55
C LEU A 20 -6.21 -6.20 1.22
N GLN A 21 -7.02 -5.61 2.12
CA GLN A 21 -8.07 -6.32 2.86
C GLN A 21 -9.24 -6.73 1.96
N GLN A 22 -9.68 -5.88 1.03
CA GLN A 22 -10.71 -6.24 0.03
C GLN A 22 -10.27 -7.42 -0.85
N ARG A 23 -8.99 -7.50 -1.21
CA ARG A 23 -8.47 -8.52 -2.12
C ARG A 23 -8.12 -9.84 -1.41
N GLN A 24 -7.68 -9.80 -0.15
CA GLN A 24 -7.54 -10.99 0.69
C GLN A 24 -8.87 -11.72 0.89
N LEU A 25 -9.98 -10.98 1.01
CA LEU A 25 -11.34 -11.56 1.05
C LEU A 25 -11.71 -12.27 -0.26
N ALA A 26 -11.10 -11.89 -1.38
CA ALA A 26 -11.38 -12.43 -2.72
C ALA A 26 -10.47 -13.62 -3.13
N ARG A 27 -9.61 -14.16 -2.25
CA ARG A 27 -8.61 -15.22 -2.55
C ARG A 27 -7.68 -14.93 -3.74
N LYS A 28 -7.57 -13.68 -4.18
CA LYS A 28 -6.59 -13.23 -5.18
C LYS A 28 -5.46 -12.53 -4.44
N SER A 29 -4.48 -13.32 -3.98
CA SER A 29 -3.48 -12.91 -2.97
C SER A 29 -2.12 -12.51 -3.54
N GLU A 30 -2.07 -11.87 -4.71
CA GLU A 30 -0.81 -11.45 -5.30
C GLU A 30 -0.92 -10.06 -5.95
N LEU A 31 -0.72 -9.02 -5.15
CA LEU A 31 -0.52 -7.66 -5.66
C LEU A 31 0.90 -7.21 -5.37
N ASN A 32 1.55 -6.66 -6.38
CA ASN A 32 2.82 -5.99 -6.20
C ASN A 32 2.65 -4.55 -5.75
N ALA A 33 3.73 -3.94 -5.25
CA ALA A 33 3.70 -2.58 -4.72
C ALA A 33 3.21 -1.55 -5.77
N GLU A 34 3.48 -1.80 -7.05
CA GLU A 34 3.02 -0.96 -8.16
C GLU A 34 1.51 -1.09 -8.39
N GLN A 35 0.95 -2.30 -8.35
CA GLN A 35 -0.48 -2.55 -8.47
C GLN A 35 -1.26 -1.99 -7.28
N VAL A 36 -0.69 -2.08 -6.07
CA VAL A 36 -1.28 -1.42 -4.89
C VAL A 36 -1.29 0.09 -5.09
N ALA A 37 -0.19 0.68 -5.58
CA ALA A 37 -0.12 2.10 -5.86
C ALA A 37 -1.13 2.53 -6.93
N ASP A 38 -1.27 1.78 -8.02
CA ASP A 38 -2.22 2.06 -9.10
C ASP A 38 -3.68 1.92 -8.64
N GLU A 39 -4.01 0.94 -7.77
CA GLU A 39 -5.36 0.86 -7.19
C GLU A 39 -5.69 2.02 -6.25
N ILE A 40 -4.70 2.50 -5.48
CA ILE A 40 -4.88 3.69 -4.64
C ILE A 40 -5.08 4.91 -5.52
N LEU A 41 -4.27 5.10 -6.56
CA LEU A 41 -4.44 6.17 -7.54
C LEU A 41 -5.81 6.14 -8.21
N ALA A 42 -6.31 4.95 -8.56
CA ALA A 42 -7.63 4.80 -9.16
C ALA A 42 -8.78 5.15 -8.20
N ARG A 43 -8.58 4.98 -6.88
CA ARG A 43 -9.54 5.36 -5.85
C ARG A 43 -9.50 6.83 -5.49
N VAL A 44 -8.32 7.44 -5.52
CA VAL A 44 -8.15 8.88 -5.28
C VAL A 44 -8.58 9.63 -6.54
N ARG A 45 -9.89 9.87 -6.67
CA ARG A 45 -10.47 10.62 -7.80
C ARG A 45 -10.42 12.15 -7.62
N GLN A 46 -10.08 12.67 -6.43
CA GLN A 46 -10.31 14.08 -6.11
C GLN A 46 -9.06 14.95 -5.97
N GLU A 47 -7.86 14.39 -5.81
CA GLU A 47 -6.61 15.15 -5.90
C GLU A 47 -5.50 14.27 -6.51
N PRO A 48 -4.57 14.83 -7.31
CA PRO A 48 -3.44 14.07 -7.83
C PRO A 48 -2.49 13.72 -6.67
N LEU A 49 -2.79 12.64 -5.95
CA LEU A 49 -1.87 12.04 -5.01
C LEU A 49 -0.62 11.60 -5.80
N ASP A 50 0.49 12.26 -5.52
CA ASP A 50 1.76 12.02 -6.21
C ASP A 50 2.18 10.55 -6.01
N LYS A 51 2.43 9.83 -7.11
CA LYS A 51 2.84 8.42 -7.07
C LYS A 51 4.09 8.24 -6.17
N ASN A 52 4.98 9.23 -6.09
CA ASN A 52 6.12 9.21 -5.18
C ASN A 52 5.72 9.26 -3.70
N LYS A 53 4.65 9.96 -3.34
CA LYS A 53 4.14 9.97 -1.95
C LYS A 53 3.59 8.59 -1.59
N ILE A 54 2.88 7.94 -2.51
CA ILE A 54 2.36 6.59 -2.32
C ILE A 54 3.50 5.58 -2.15
N TYR A 55 4.53 5.62 -3.01
CA TYR A 55 5.71 4.76 -2.86
C TYR A 55 6.43 4.98 -1.52
N LYS A 56 6.62 6.22 -1.10
CA LYS A 56 7.23 6.53 0.20
C LYS A 56 6.38 6.02 1.36
N ALA A 57 5.07 6.15 1.28
CA ALA A 57 4.17 5.60 2.28
C ALA A 57 4.25 4.08 2.32
N ILE A 58 4.24 3.39 1.18
CA ILE A 58 4.42 1.94 1.09
C ILE A 58 5.76 1.52 1.69
N GLN A 59 6.86 2.20 1.36
CA GLN A 59 8.17 1.95 1.98
C GLN A 59 8.14 2.13 3.50
N ARG A 60 7.53 3.22 3.98
CA ARG A 60 7.36 3.48 5.42
C ARG A 60 6.58 2.35 6.11
N LEU A 61 5.53 1.86 5.47
CA LEU A 61 4.72 0.75 6.00
C LEU A 61 5.49 -0.56 6.05
N ILE A 62 6.42 -0.79 5.12
CA ILE A 62 7.35 -1.93 5.15
C ILE A 62 8.34 -1.77 6.31
N GLU A 63 8.93 -0.59 6.47
CA GLU A 63 9.86 -0.27 7.57
C GLU A 63 9.19 -0.42 8.94
N ASP A 64 7.96 0.07 9.08
CA ASP A 64 7.13 -0.02 10.29
C ASP A 64 6.55 -1.44 10.50
N LYS A 65 6.87 -2.39 9.60
CA LYS A 65 6.38 -3.78 9.60
C LYS A 65 4.85 -3.88 9.60
N LYS A 66 4.17 -2.85 9.10
CA LYS A 66 2.71 -2.78 8.90
C LYS A 66 2.28 -3.61 7.71
N ILE A 67 3.14 -3.72 6.71
CA ILE A 67 3.04 -4.63 5.57
C ILE A 67 4.38 -5.31 5.33
N THR A 68 4.39 -6.43 4.62
CA THR A 68 5.59 -7.21 4.29
C THR A 68 5.58 -7.51 2.80
N VAL A 69 6.73 -7.42 2.15
CA VAL A 69 6.85 -7.75 0.72
C VAL A 69 7.63 -9.05 0.59
N HIS A 70 7.04 -10.04 -0.05
CA HIS A 70 7.67 -11.33 -0.32
C HIS A 70 7.81 -11.54 -1.82
N PRO A 71 9.00 -11.91 -2.33
CA PRO A 71 9.15 -12.34 -3.71
C PRO A 71 8.50 -13.71 -3.90
N ILE A 72 7.53 -13.80 -4.81
CA ILE A 72 6.83 -15.03 -5.21
C ILE A 72 6.84 -15.09 -6.73
N ASP A 73 7.37 -16.17 -7.30
CA ASP A 73 7.45 -16.39 -8.75
C ASP A 73 8.05 -15.19 -9.54
N GLY A 74 9.08 -14.56 -8.96
CA GLY A 74 9.73 -13.38 -9.56
C GLY A 74 8.93 -12.07 -9.47
N LYS A 75 7.79 -12.08 -8.78
CA LYS A 75 6.96 -10.91 -8.51
C LYS A 75 7.05 -10.54 -7.03
N LEU A 76 7.17 -9.24 -6.75
CA LEU A 76 7.16 -8.74 -5.37
C LEU A 76 5.72 -8.69 -4.89
N THR A 77 5.31 -9.51 -3.94
CA THR A 77 3.92 -9.54 -3.44
C THR A 77 3.81 -8.91 -2.06
N VAL A 78 2.86 -8.01 -1.87
CA VAL A 78 2.60 -7.29 -0.61
C VAL A 78 1.59 -8.05 0.25
N TYR A 79 1.91 -8.21 1.54
CA TYR A 79 1.12 -8.90 2.55
C TYR A 79 0.93 -8.03 3.79
N ILE A 80 -0.18 -8.22 4.51
CA ILE A 80 -0.36 -7.66 5.85
C ILE A 80 0.05 -8.75 6.86
N PRO A 81 1.09 -8.53 7.68
CA PRO A 81 1.50 -9.50 8.69
C PRO A 81 0.38 -9.70 9.71
N ARG A 82 0.04 -10.97 9.96
CA ARG A 82 -0.99 -11.38 10.94
C ARG A 82 -0.69 -11.00 12.39
N SER A 83 0.52 -10.54 12.66
CA SER A 83 1.07 -10.27 13.99
C SER A 83 0.57 -8.96 14.63
N MET A 84 -0.22 -8.14 13.91
CA MET A 84 -0.76 -6.85 14.37
C MET A 84 -2.27 -6.90 14.65
N ARG A 85 -2.75 -7.95 15.33
CA ARG A 85 -4.08 -7.95 15.94
C ARG A 85 -4.06 -7.25 17.29
#